data_AF-F4L078-F1
#
_entry.id   AF-F4L078-F1
#
_cell.length_a   1.000
_cell.length_b   1.000
_cell.length_c   1.000
_cell.angle_alpha   90.00
_cell.angle_beta   90.00
_cell.angle_gamma   90.00
#
_symmetry.space_group_name_H-M   'P 1'
#
loop_
_entity.id
_entity.type
_entity.pdbx_description
1 polymer ?
#
loop_
_entity_poly.entity_id
_entity_poly.type
_entity_poly.pdbx_seq_one_letter_code
_entity_poly.pdbx_strand_id
1 'polypeptide(L)'
;MEVKPRLLDLFCKQGGCSMGYHRAGFDVVGVDKDPQPNYPFEFHQADALEYLATHGHLFDIIHASPPCQGYSRSTAQFRLAGKEYADLMAPTRLLLNQIGKPYIIENVPISPMRADLKLCGRMFDLKVVRWRWFELSGVFCMNPGKPTIQRGIVKSGNAVSVFGKGAYRKSSSDAHPVFDQGSVKSTWAYAMGIDWMDCEGMREAIPPAYTEWIGNQILNQVKASINESHFHIRGPIIKHDVENHA
;
A
#
# COMPACT_ATOMS: atom_id res chain seq x y z
N MET A 1 -10.44 -26.39 -2.94
CA MET A 1 -10.32 -25.04 -3.50
C MET A 1 -9.18 -24.36 -2.77
N GLU A 2 -8.22 -23.79 -3.48
CA GLU A 2 -7.11 -23.07 -2.85
C GLU A 2 -7.66 -21.80 -2.17
N VAL A 3 -7.42 -21.65 -0.87
CA VAL A 3 -7.94 -20.50 -0.10
C VAL A 3 -7.16 -19.26 -0.51
N LYS A 4 -7.88 -18.23 -0.95
CA LYS A 4 -7.30 -16.92 -1.30
C LYS A 4 -7.09 -16.11 0.00
N PRO A 5 -5.85 -15.73 0.37
CA PRO A 5 -5.63 -14.96 1.60
C PRO A 5 -6.34 -13.62 1.57
N ARG A 6 -6.96 -13.24 2.70
CA ARG A 6 -7.68 -11.98 2.88
C ARG A 6 -6.73 -10.90 3.36
N LEU A 7 -6.72 -9.76 2.66
CA LEU A 7 -5.91 -8.59 2.96
C LEU A 7 -6.80 -7.39 3.27
N LEU A 8 -6.53 -6.74 4.41
CA LEU A 8 -7.16 -5.48 4.79
C LEU A 8 -6.28 -4.31 4.34
N ASP A 9 -6.81 -3.40 3.54
CA ASP A 9 -6.15 -2.16 3.13
C ASP A 9 -6.74 -0.97 3.90
N LEU A 10 -6.00 -0.49 4.89
CA LEU A 10 -6.38 0.65 5.72
C LEU A 10 -5.90 1.97 5.10
N PHE A 11 -6.75 3.00 5.17
CA PHE A 11 -6.53 4.30 4.53
C PHE A 11 -6.47 4.16 3.00
N CYS A 12 -7.36 3.33 2.45
CA CYS A 12 -7.22 2.76 1.10
C CYS A 12 -7.38 3.77 -0.05
N LYS A 13 -8.00 4.92 0.21
CA LYS A 13 -8.41 5.91 -0.80
C LYS A 13 -9.05 5.21 -2.01
N GLN A 14 -8.65 5.53 -3.23
CA GLN A 14 -9.23 4.92 -4.43
C GLN A 14 -8.57 3.58 -4.82
N GLY A 15 -7.74 2.98 -3.97
CA GLY A 15 -7.35 1.56 -4.10
C GLY A 15 -6.16 1.24 -5.00
N GLY A 16 -5.20 2.16 -5.13
CA GLY A 16 -3.98 1.92 -5.93
C GLY A 16 -3.13 0.78 -5.37
N CYS A 17 -2.95 0.80 -4.05
CA CYS A 17 -2.33 -0.27 -3.28
C CYS A 17 -3.08 -1.59 -3.45
N SER A 18 -4.39 -1.55 -3.20
CA SER A 18 -5.29 -2.70 -3.24
C SER A 18 -5.22 -3.44 -4.57
N MET A 19 -5.17 -2.71 -5.69
CA MET A 19 -5.10 -3.31 -7.01
C MET A 19 -3.84 -4.17 -7.20
N GLY A 20 -2.70 -3.72 -6.68
CA GLY A 20 -1.47 -4.50 -6.75
C GLY A 20 -1.58 -5.83 -5.99
N TYR A 21 -2.11 -5.79 -4.76
CA TYR A 21 -2.35 -7.02 -3.99
C TYR A 21 -3.38 -7.94 -4.64
N HIS A 22 -4.45 -7.37 -5.22
CA HIS A 22 -5.43 -8.15 -5.95
C HIS A 22 -4.79 -8.90 -7.13
N ARG A 23 -3.95 -8.21 -7.92
CA ARG A 23 -3.19 -8.81 -9.04
C ARG A 23 -2.24 -9.91 -8.56
N ALA A 24 -1.66 -9.75 -7.37
CA ALA A 24 -0.82 -10.76 -6.72
C ALA A 24 -1.63 -11.94 -6.12
N GLY A 25 -2.96 -11.93 -6.19
CA GLY A 25 -3.80 -13.05 -5.77
C GLY A 25 -4.36 -12.96 -4.35
N PHE A 26 -4.44 -11.77 -3.75
CA PHE A 26 -5.15 -11.54 -2.48
C PHE A 26 -6.63 -11.20 -2.68
N ASP A 27 -7.46 -11.56 -1.71
CA ASP A 27 -8.82 -11.04 -1.57
C ASP A 27 -8.79 -9.76 -0.73
N VAL A 28 -9.10 -8.61 -1.31
CA VAL A 28 -8.77 -7.30 -0.72
C VAL A 28 -10.02 -6.56 -0.28
N VAL A 29 -10.01 -6.07 0.95
CA VAL A 29 -11.05 -5.21 1.53
C VAL A 29 -10.44 -3.87 1.90
N GLY A 30 -11.05 -2.77 1.45
CA GLY A 30 -10.59 -1.41 1.72
C GLY A 30 -11.37 -0.72 2.83
N VAL A 31 -10.68 0.10 3.62
CA VAL A 31 -11.27 0.97 4.63
C VAL A 31 -10.75 2.39 4.48
N ASP A 32 -11.66 3.36 4.37
CA ASP A 32 -11.36 4.79 4.43
C ASP A 32 -12.53 5.52 5.09
N LYS A 33 -12.25 6.61 5.81
CA LYS A 33 -13.29 7.41 6.46
C LYS A 33 -14.12 8.21 5.45
N ASP A 34 -13.51 8.56 4.33
CA ASP A 34 -14.13 9.34 3.26
C ASP A 34 -14.74 8.37 2.25
N PRO A 35 -15.87 8.70 1.60
CA PRO A 35 -16.44 7.85 0.56
C PRO A 35 -15.45 7.68 -0.60
N GLN A 36 -15.29 6.43 -1.07
CA GLN A 36 -14.39 6.09 -2.18
C GLN A 36 -15.17 5.43 -3.33
N PRO A 37 -15.94 6.20 -4.12
CA PRO A 37 -16.78 5.65 -5.18
C PRO A 37 -15.99 4.96 -6.31
N ASN A 38 -14.70 5.30 -6.44
CA ASN A 38 -13.80 4.68 -7.43
C ASN A 38 -13.01 3.50 -6.82
N TYR A 39 -13.27 3.08 -5.59
CA TYR A 39 -12.58 1.92 -5.01
C TYR A 39 -13.04 0.64 -5.73
N PRO A 40 -12.13 -0.21 -6.24
CA PRO A 40 -12.51 -1.29 -7.15
C PRO A 40 -12.91 -2.62 -6.46
N PHE A 41 -12.88 -2.70 -5.13
CA PHE A 41 -13.17 -3.92 -4.37
C PHE A 41 -14.21 -3.68 -3.26
N GLU A 42 -14.38 -4.65 -2.35
CA GLU A 42 -15.19 -4.47 -1.15
C GLU A 42 -14.67 -3.29 -0.34
N PHE A 43 -15.56 -2.37 0.02
CA PHE A 43 -15.23 -1.12 0.70
C PHE A 43 -16.10 -0.90 1.92
N HIS A 44 -15.48 -0.50 3.03
CA HIS A 44 -16.16 -0.06 4.24
C HIS A 44 -15.80 1.39 4.53
N GLN A 45 -16.80 2.25 4.56
CA GLN A 45 -16.61 3.63 5.00
C GLN A 45 -16.58 3.69 6.53
N ALA A 46 -15.39 3.75 7.12
CA ALA A 46 -15.20 3.73 8.57
C ALA A 46 -13.88 4.38 8.98
N ASP A 47 -13.72 4.69 10.28
CA ASP A 47 -12.39 4.98 10.82
C ASP A 47 -11.51 3.74 10.74
N ALA A 48 -10.28 3.91 10.23
CA ALA A 48 -9.38 2.82 9.97
C ALA A 48 -8.88 2.12 11.24
N LEU A 49 -8.67 2.86 12.33
CA LEU A 49 -8.19 2.28 13.59
C LEU A 49 -9.33 1.58 14.34
N GLU A 50 -10.54 2.16 14.34
CA GLU A 50 -11.72 1.51 14.90
C GLU A 50 -12.06 0.20 14.16
N TYR A 51 -12.04 0.23 12.82
CA TYR A 51 -12.26 -0.97 12.01
C TYR A 51 -11.16 -2.01 12.24
N LEU A 52 -9.89 -1.58 12.32
CA LEU A 52 -8.77 -2.48 12.62
C LEU A 52 -8.93 -3.15 13.98
N ALA A 53 -9.30 -2.40 15.02
CA ALA A 53 -9.48 -2.94 16.37
C ALA A 53 -10.59 -4.00 16.45
N THR A 54 -11.66 -3.79 15.69
CA THR A 54 -12.86 -4.64 15.73
C THR A 54 -12.79 -5.83 14.76
N HIS A 55 -12.23 -5.65 13.57
CA HIS A 55 -12.28 -6.64 12.48
C HIS A 55 -10.90 -7.10 12.01
N GLY A 56 -9.80 -6.50 12.45
CA GLY A 56 -8.45 -6.80 11.96
C GLY A 56 -8.04 -8.26 12.10
N HIS A 57 -8.53 -8.93 13.14
CA HIS A 57 -8.26 -10.36 13.40
C HIS A 57 -8.83 -11.31 12.32
N LEU A 58 -9.82 -10.85 11.54
CA LEU A 58 -10.48 -11.61 10.47
C LEU A 58 -9.66 -11.70 9.17
N PHE A 59 -8.55 -10.98 9.09
CA PHE A 59 -7.68 -10.93 7.93
C PHE A 59 -6.39 -11.71 8.17
N ASP A 60 -5.75 -12.11 7.08
CA ASP A 60 -4.50 -12.88 7.12
C ASP A 60 -3.28 -11.97 7.11
N ILE A 61 -3.42 -10.78 6.50
CA ILE A 61 -2.40 -9.76 6.44
C ILE A 61 -3.04 -8.37 6.31
N ILE A 62 -2.35 -7.34 6.79
CA ILE A 62 -2.88 -5.97 6.79
C ILE A 62 -1.89 -5.05 6.09
N HIS A 63 -2.38 -4.21 5.18
CA HIS A 63 -1.67 -3.05 4.68
C HIS A 63 -2.23 -1.78 5.28
N ALA A 64 -1.37 -0.83 5.65
CA ALA A 64 -1.80 0.47 6.14
C ALA A 64 -0.97 1.60 5.51
N SER A 65 -1.66 2.60 4.97
CA SER A 65 -1.06 3.83 4.43
C SER A 65 -1.49 5.07 5.22
N PRO A 66 -1.15 5.19 6.52
CA PRO A 66 -1.64 6.28 7.36
C PRO A 66 -1.23 7.65 6.80
N PRO A 67 -2.05 8.70 7.03
CA PRO A 67 -1.82 10.04 6.49
C PRO A 67 -0.38 10.57 6.68
N CYS A 68 0.23 11.05 5.59
CA CYS A 68 1.66 11.41 5.54
C CYS A 68 1.93 12.92 5.64
N GLN A 69 0.91 13.77 5.84
CA GLN A 69 1.02 15.22 5.73
C GLN A 69 1.93 15.83 6.81
N GLY A 70 2.12 15.16 7.94
CA GLY A 70 3.13 15.53 8.95
C GLY A 70 4.57 15.47 8.42
N TYR A 71 4.83 14.65 7.41
CA TYR A 71 6.20 14.34 6.94
C TYR A 71 6.46 14.72 5.48
N SER A 72 5.41 14.85 4.66
CA SER A 72 5.57 15.14 3.23
C SER A 72 6.27 16.47 2.95
N ARG A 73 7.09 16.49 1.88
CA ARG A 73 7.70 17.72 1.35
C ARG A 73 6.65 18.69 0.79
N SER A 74 5.52 18.20 0.28
CA SER A 74 4.47 19.04 -0.30
C SER A 74 3.74 19.89 0.74
N THR A 75 3.79 19.50 2.02
CA THR A 75 3.13 20.19 3.13
C THR A 75 4.08 20.96 4.04
N ALA A 76 5.39 20.96 3.75
CA ALA A 76 6.41 21.61 4.57
C ALA A 76 6.13 23.10 4.81
N GLN A 77 5.72 23.84 3.78
CA GLN A 77 5.36 25.25 3.90
C GLN A 77 4.17 25.50 4.83
N PHE A 78 3.19 24.59 4.85
CA PHE A 78 2.02 24.73 5.72
C PHE A 78 2.38 24.42 7.18
N ARG A 79 3.26 23.45 7.42
CA ARG A 79 3.80 23.16 8.76
C ARG A 79 4.62 24.33 9.30
N LEU A 80 5.46 24.94 8.46
CA LEU A 80 6.20 26.16 8.81
C LEU A 80 5.27 27.33 9.13
N ALA A 81 4.09 27.37 8.51
CA ALA A 81 3.03 28.33 8.82
C ALA A 81 2.15 27.94 10.03
N GLY A 82 2.53 26.91 10.80
CA GLY A 82 1.84 26.50 12.03
C GLY A 82 0.71 25.49 11.84
N LYS A 83 0.48 24.95 10.63
CA LYS A 83 -0.55 23.92 10.43
C LYS A 83 -0.10 22.57 10.99
N GLU A 84 -0.86 22.06 11.94
CA GLU A 84 -0.68 20.72 12.49
C GLU A 84 -1.41 19.66 11.67
N TYR A 85 -0.85 18.44 11.67
CA TYR A 85 -1.42 17.27 11.01
C TYR A 85 -1.39 16.12 12.00
N ALA A 86 -2.47 15.35 12.06
CA ALA A 86 -2.54 14.18 12.91
C ALA A 86 -1.45 13.16 12.51
N ASP A 87 -0.69 12.69 13.49
CA ASP A 87 0.25 11.59 13.30
C ASP A 87 -0.45 10.27 13.64
N LEU A 88 -1.01 9.64 12.59
CA LEU A 88 -1.65 8.35 12.75
C LEU A 88 -0.68 7.18 12.57
N MET A 89 0.60 7.41 12.28
CA MET A 89 1.52 6.31 12.02
C MET A 89 1.87 5.54 13.30
N ALA A 90 2.18 6.26 14.38
CA ALA A 90 2.45 5.65 15.69
C ALA A 90 1.26 4.83 16.23
N PRO A 91 0.02 5.37 16.32
CA PRO A 91 -1.12 4.60 16.79
C PRO A 91 -1.48 3.43 15.85
N THR A 92 -1.32 3.60 14.53
CA THR A 92 -1.50 2.48 13.57
C THR A 92 -0.53 1.34 13.87
N ARG A 93 0.76 1.64 14.04
CA ARG A 93 1.78 0.62 14.34
C ARG A 93 1.51 -0.09 15.67
N LEU A 94 1.13 0.66 16.71
CA LEU A 94 0.81 0.10 18.01
C LEU A 94 -0.36 -0.90 17.92
N LEU A 95 -1.44 -0.52 17.25
CA LEU A 95 -2.61 -1.38 17.11
C LEU A 95 -2.33 -2.60 16.23
N LEU A 96 -1.59 -2.44 15.12
CA LEU A 96 -1.15 -3.57 14.30
C LEU A 96 -0.33 -4.60 15.10
N ASN A 97 0.59 -4.13 15.94
CA ASN A 97 1.35 -4.99 16.84
C ASN A 97 0.47 -5.72 17.86
N GLN A 98 -0.56 -5.05 18.39
CA GLN A 98 -1.54 -5.66 19.30
C GLN A 98 -2.41 -6.72 18.62
N ILE A 99 -2.83 -6.48 17.37
CA ILE A 99 -3.60 -7.44 16.57
C ILE A 99 -2.76 -8.68 16.22
N GLY A 100 -1.44 -8.53 16.07
CA GLY A 100 -0.51 -9.64 15.92
C GLY A 100 -0.53 -10.34 14.56
N LYS A 101 -1.25 -9.79 13.57
CA LYS A 101 -1.20 -10.25 12.18
C LYS A 101 0.04 -9.70 11.47
N PRO A 102 0.58 -10.40 10.46
CA PRO A 102 1.55 -9.79 9.55
C PRO A 102 1.02 -8.48 8.97
N TYR A 103 1.91 -7.52 8.75
CA TYR A 103 1.51 -6.24 8.21
C TYR A 103 2.59 -5.56 7.36
N ILE A 104 2.13 -4.62 6.54
CA ILE A 104 2.95 -3.66 5.80
C ILE A 104 2.44 -2.26 6.09
N ILE A 105 3.32 -1.38 6.58
CA ILE A 105 3.03 0.07 6.67
C ILE A 105 3.74 0.76 5.51
N GLU A 106 3.02 1.59 4.76
CA GLU A 106 3.60 2.48 3.76
C GLU A 106 3.67 3.92 4.28
N ASN A 107 4.71 4.64 3.87
CA ASN A 107 4.70 6.09 3.92
C ASN A 107 5.66 6.75 2.91
N VAL A 108 5.67 8.08 2.91
CA VAL A 108 6.62 8.88 2.12
C VAL A 108 8.04 8.79 2.69
N PRO A 109 9.09 9.02 1.88
CA PRO A 109 10.45 9.13 2.39
C PRO A 109 10.58 10.17 3.51
N ILE A 110 11.45 9.89 4.49
CA ILE A 110 11.76 10.71 5.69
C ILE A 110 10.72 10.57 6.82
N SER A 111 9.63 9.84 6.61
CA SER A 111 8.74 9.41 7.71
C SER A 111 9.52 8.60 8.77
N PRO A 112 9.13 8.69 10.06
CA PRO A 112 9.79 7.96 11.15
C PRO A 112 9.38 6.48 11.19
N MET A 113 9.77 5.75 10.14
CA MET A 113 9.48 4.33 9.95
C MET A 113 10.75 3.55 9.63
N ARG A 114 10.72 2.22 9.89
CA ARG A 114 11.78 1.33 9.42
C ARG A 114 11.57 1.09 7.92
N ALA A 115 12.44 1.66 7.09
CA ALA A 115 12.32 1.57 5.64
C ALA A 115 12.94 0.28 5.09
N ASP A 116 12.30 -0.85 5.38
CA ASP A 116 12.68 -2.20 4.94
C ASP A 116 12.71 -2.28 3.41
N LEU A 117 11.73 -1.68 2.73
CA LEU A 117 11.74 -1.48 1.28
C LEU A 117 11.67 0.00 0.92
N LYS A 118 12.30 0.34 -0.21
CA LYS A 118 12.28 1.70 -0.78
C LYS A 118 12.02 1.59 -2.27
N LEU A 119 10.78 1.81 -2.68
CA LEU A 119 10.33 1.60 -4.05
C LEU A 119 10.13 2.91 -4.81
N CYS A 120 10.37 2.86 -6.12
CA CYS A 120 10.21 3.98 -7.06
C CYS A 120 9.65 3.47 -8.39
N GLY A 121 8.90 4.32 -9.10
CA GLY A 121 8.15 3.93 -10.30
C GLY A 121 9.04 3.33 -11.37
N ARG A 122 10.25 3.88 -11.49
CA ARG A 122 11.27 3.43 -12.44
C ARG A 122 11.75 2.00 -12.22
N MET A 123 11.59 1.43 -11.02
CA MET A 123 11.89 0.00 -10.77
C MET A 123 10.95 -0.92 -11.56
N PHE A 124 9.79 -0.40 -11.99
CA PHE A 124 8.71 -1.14 -12.63
C PHE A 124 8.36 -0.55 -14.01
N ASP A 125 9.33 0.10 -14.67
CA ASP A 125 9.20 0.83 -15.95
C ASP A 125 8.08 1.89 -16.02
N LEU A 126 7.55 2.30 -14.86
CA LEU A 126 6.53 3.35 -14.82
C LEU A 126 7.12 4.70 -15.21
N LYS A 127 6.30 5.55 -15.86
CA LYS A 127 6.70 6.91 -16.27
C LYS A 127 6.48 7.95 -15.17
N VAL A 128 6.60 7.52 -13.91
CA VAL A 128 6.43 8.38 -12.72
C VAL A 128 7.66 8.32 -11.81
N VAL A 129 8.06 9.47 -11.26
CA VAL A 129 9.03 9.54 -10.16
C VAL A 129 8.28 9.69 -8.85
N ARG A 130 8.04 8.56 -8.18
CA ARG A 130 7.30 8.51 -6.91
C ARG A 130 7.95 7.53 -5.95
N TRP A 131 8.67 8.04 -4.96
CA TRP A 131 9.29 7.20 -3.95
C TRP A 131 8.31 6.90 -2.83
N ARG A 132 8.33 5.66 -2.34
CA ARG A 132 7.61 5.18 -1.14
C ARG A 132 8.47 4.21 -0.35
N TRP A 133 8.34 4.28 0.96
CA TRP A 133 9.02 3.40 1.91
C TRP A 133 8.01 2.46 2.54
N PHE A 134 8.43 1.25 2.83
CA PHE A 134 7.59 0.23 3.43
C PHE A 134 8.31 -0.40 4.63
N GLU A 135 7.56 -0.57 5.71
CA GLU A 135 7.92 -1.29 6.93
C GLU A 135 7.15 -2.60 6.94
N LEU A 136 7.84 -3.72 7.05
CA LEU A 136 7.27 -5.07 6.95
C LEU A 136 7.39 -5.79 8.30
N SER A 137 6.32 -6.43 8.74
CA SER A 137 6.33 -7.24 9.97
C SER A 137 5.64 -8.58 9.73
N GLY A 138 6.24 -9.67 10.21
CA GLY A 138 5.72 -11.04 10.00
C GLY A 138 5.86 -11.58 8.57
N VAL A 139 6.42 -10.79 7.65
CA VAL A 139 6.72 -11.18 6.26
C VAL A 139 8.04 -10.60 5.81
N PHE A 140 8.63 -11.20 4.79
CA PHE A 140 9.87 -10.75 4.18
C PHE A 140 9.67 -10.49 2.68
N CYS A 141 10.33 -9.46 2.15
CA CYS A 141 10.34 -9.16 0.73
C CYS A 141 11.72 -8.60 0.34
N MET A 142 12.22 -9.01 -0.81
CA MET A 142 13.43 -8.43 -1.38
C MET A 142 13.13 -7.08 -2.04
N ASN A 143 14.09 -6.16 -1.94
CA ASN A 143 14.05 -4.92 -2.71
C ASN A 143 14.32 -5.25 -4.20
N PRO A 144 13.49 -4.77 -5.16
CA PRO A 144 13.82 -4.93 -6.57
C PRO A 144 15.14 -4.21 -6.91
N GLY A 145 15.76 -4.62 -8.01
CA GLY A 145 16.98 -4.00 -8.51
C GLY A 145 16.81 -2.48 -8.64
N LYS A 146 17.76 -1.71 -8.10
CA LYS A 146 17.69 -0.24 -8.12
C LYS A 146 17.93 0.27 -9.54
N PRO A 147 16.98 1.01 -10.15
CA PRO A 147 17.20 1.59 -11.46
C PRO A 147 18.16 2.77 -11.36
N THR A 148 18.91 3.01 -12.44
CA THR A 148 19.60 4.29 -12.63
C THR A 148 18.55 5.38 -12.84
N ILE A 149 18.30 6.19 -11.81
CA ILE A 149 17.42 7.36 -11.94
C ILE A 149 18.23 8.52 -12.51
N GLN A 150 18.02 8.80 -13.79
CA GLN A 150 18.61 9.96 -14.45
C GLN A 150 18.12 11.25 -13.79
N ARG A 151 19.07 12.12 -13.41
CA ARG A 151 18.75 13.47 -12.93
C ARG A 151 18.04 14.25 -14.03
N GLY A 152 17.03 15.04 -13.66
CA GLY A 152 16.31 15.87 -14.63
C GLY A 152 15.28 15.12 -15.49
N ILE A 153 15.03 13.82 -15.26
CA ILE A 153 14.09 13.04 -16.08
C ILE A 153 12.67 13.62 -16.14
N VAL A 154 12.21 14.26 -15.06
CA VAL A 154 10.93 14.97 -15.05
C VAL A 154 11.02 16.26 -15.86
N LYS A 155 12.12 17.00 -15.74
CA LYS A 155 12.35 18.23 -16.53
C LYS A 155 12.42 17.96 -18.03
N SER A 156 12.93 16.78 -18.42
CA SER A 156 13.03 16.36 -19.81
C SER A 156 11.76 15.69 -20.34
N GLY A 157 10.67 15.62 -19.56
CA GLY A 157 9.40 15.03 -20.00
C GLY A 157 9.39 13.50 -20.08
N ASN A 158 10.45 12.81 -19.63
CA ASN A 158 10.55 11.35 -19.68
C ASN A 158 9.91 10.65 -18.46
N ALA A 159 9.49 11.43 -17.47
CA ALA A 159 8.61 10.98 -16.39
C ALA A 159 7.79 12.16 -15.86
N VAL A 160 6.71 11.89 -15.15
CA VAL A 160 5.93 12.90 -14.42
C VAL A 160 6.14 12.80 -12.91
N SER A 161 5.84 13.89 -12.22
CA SER A 161 5.52 13.86 -10.79
C SER A 161 4.03 14.13 -10.63
N VAL A 162 3.40 13.46 -9.67
CA VAL A 162 1.95 13.52 -9.46
C VAL A 162 1.68 14.32 -8.18
N PHE A 163 1.20 15.55 -8.33
CA PHE A 163 1.04 16.51 -7.23
C PHE A 163 0.01 17.61 -7.54
N GLY A 164 -0.47 18.29 -6.49
CA GLY A 164 -1.35 19.45 -6.64
C GLY A 164 -2.72 19.11 -7.25
N LYS A 165 -3.28 20.04 -8.04
CA LYS A 165 -4.59 19.92 -8.71
C LYS A 165 -4.49 19.35 -10.14
N GLY A 166 -3.41 18.64 -10.47
CA GLY A 166 -3.18 18.12 -11.82
C GLY A 166 -2.39 19.08 -12.70
N ALA A 167 -1.07 18.93 -12.71
CA ALA A 167 -0.19 19.63 -13.65
C ALA A 167 0.91 18.69 -14.15
N TYR A 168 1.29 18.84 -15.43
CA TYR A 168 2.42 18.11 -16.01
C TYR A 168 3.78 18.67 -15.57
N ARG A 169 3.83 19.98 -15.39
CA ARG A 169 5.04 20.78 -15.25
C ARG A 169 5.01 21.53 -13.94
N LYS A 170 6.17 21.70 -13.31
CA LYS A 170 6.30 22.57 -12.14
C LYS A 170 6.61 24.01 -12.57
N SER A 171 7.36 24.15 -13.66
CA SER A 171 7.75 25.42 -14.27
C SER A 171 7.43 25.41 -15.76
N SER A 172 7.22 26.59 -16.37
CA SER A 172 7.08 26.72 -17.82
C SER A 172 8.29 26.21 -18.60
N SER A 173 9.47 26.22 -17.97
CA SER A 173 10.73 25.69 -18.52
C SER A 173 10.83 24.16 -18.56
N ASP A 174 9.95 23.46 -17.83
CA ASP A 174 9.94 21.99 -17.87
C ASP A 174 9.34 21.53 -19.20
N ALA A 175 9.86 20.45 -19.78
CA ALA A 175 9.28 19.86 -20.98
C ALA A 175 7.91 19.24 -20.65
N HIS A 176 7.03 19.24 -21.65
CA HIS A 176 5.83 18.41 -21.58
C HIS A 176 6.20 16.92 -21.63
N PRO A 177 5.40 16.03 -21.02
CA PRO A 177 5.66 14.60 -21.08
C PRO A 177 5.68 14.11 -22.53
N VAL A 178 6.73 13.39 -22.92
CA VAL A 178 6.84 12.83 -24.28
C VAL A 178 5.82 11.72 -24.56
N PHE A 179 5.16 11.25 -23.50
CA PHE A 179 4.11 10.23 -23.49
C PHE A 179 2.75 10.84 -23.11
N ASP A 180 2.52 12.12 -23.40
CA ASP A 180 1.24 12.76 -23.13
C ASP A 180 0.08 12.02 -23.83
N GLN A 181 -0.99 11.79 -23.08
CA GLN A 181 -2.20 11.07 -23.49
C GLN A 181 -3.36 12.04 -23.72
N GLY A 182 -3.07 13.31 -24.03
CA GLY A 182 -4.04 14.36 -24.34
C GLY A 182 -4.67 15.08 -23.13
N SER A 183 -4.48 14.58 -21.90
CA SER A 183 -4.94 15.26 -20.69
C SER A 183 -4.09 14.90 -19.47
N VAL A 184 -4.05 15.77 -18.45
CA VAL A 184 -3.27 15.51 -17.23
C VAL A 184 -3.72 14.21 -16.56
N LYS A 185 -5.04 13.99 -16.51
CA LYS A 185 -5.62 12.77 -15.95
C LYS A 185 -5.14 11.54 -16.70
N SER A 186 -5.31 11.49 -18.02
CA SER A 186 -4.93 10.32 -18.83
C SER A 186 -3.42 10.06 -18.82
N THR A 187 -2.60 11.10 -18.77
CA THR A 187 -1.13 10.95 -18.70
C THR A 187 -0.67 10.48 -17.33
N TRP A 188 -1.29 10.96 -16.25
CA TRP A 188 -1.03 10.43 -14.91
C TRP A 188 -1.45 8.97 -14.79
N ALA A 189 -2.63 8.65 -15.32
CA ALA A 189 -3.16 7.30 -15.39
C ALA A 189 -2.18 6.35 -16.08
N TYR A 190 -1.75 6.71 -17.29
CA TYR A 190 -0.73 5.97 -18.04
C TYR A 190 0.61 5.87 -17.28
N ALA A 191 1.09 6.98 -16.70
CA ALA A 191 2.36 7.00 -16.00
C ALA A 191 2.40 6.13 -14.74
N MET A 192 1.27 5.95 -14.06
CA MET A 192 1.16 5.16 -12.83
C MET A 192 0.62 3.74 -13.06
N GLY A 193 0.05 3.45 -14.23
CA GLY A 193 -0.66 2.20 -14.50
C GLY A 193 -2.00 2.10 -13.76
N ILE A 194 -2.76 3.19 -13.72
CA ILE A 194 -4.04 3.34 -13.01
C ILE A 194 -5.08 3.95 -13.95
N ASP A 195 -6.15 3.24 -14.29
CA ASP A 195 -7.17 3.71 -15.23
C ASP A 195 -8.55 3.99 -14.59
N TRP A 196 -8.75 3.67 -13.32
CA TRP A 196 -10.05 3.80 -12.64
C TRP A 196 -10.18 5.04 -11.73
N MET A 197 -9.07 5.73 -11.42
CA MET A 197 -9.06 6.85 -10.47
C MET A 197 -9.22 8.22 -11.14
N ASP A 198 -9.65 9.20 -10.35
CA ASP A 198 -9.48 10.61 -10.69
C ASP A 198 -8.08 11.14 -10.28
N CYS A 199 -7.83 12.43 -10.56
CA CYS A 199 -6.56 13.06 -10.21
C CYS A 199 -6.32 13.14 -8.69
N GLU A 200 -7.37 13.24 -7.87
CA GLU A 200 -7.23 13.26 -6.41
C GLU A 200 -6.81 11.89 -5.88
N GLY A 201 -7.45 10.82 -6.35
CA GLY A 201 -7.09 9.44 -6.07
C GLY A 201 -5.64 9.15 -6.48
N MET A 202 -5.26 9.46 -7.73
CA MET A 202 -3.89 9.24 -8.20
C MET A 202 -2.83 10.03 -7.42
N ARG A 203 -3.17 11.23 -6.92
CA ARG A 203 -2.25 12.02 -6.11
C ARG A 203 -1.88 11.31 -4.82
N GLU A 204 -2.81 10.61 -4.19
CA GLU A 204 -2.58 9.87 -2.95
C GLU A 204 -2.11 8.42 -3.20
N ALA A 205 -2.43 7.84 -4.36
CA ALA A 205 -2.21 6.42 -4.64
C ALA A 205 -0.75 5.94 -4.57
N ILE A 206 -0.59 4.71 -4.10
CA ILE A 206 0.60 3.88 -4.39
C ILE A 206 0.39 3.27 -5.79
N PRO A 207 1.36 3.35 -6.72
CA PRO A 207 1.24 2.66 -7.99
C PRO A 207 1.07 1.14 -7.78
N PRO A 208 0.10 0.48 -8.45
CA PRO A 208 -0.20 -0.94 -8.21
C PRO A 208 1.00 -1.87 -8.35
N ALA A 209 1.93 -1.55 -9.25
CA ALA A 209 3.14 -2.36 -9.47
C ALA A 209 3.98 -2.57 -8.20
N TYR A 210 3.91 -1.66 -7.22
CA TYR A 210 4.70 -1.76 -5.99
C TYR A 210 4.17 -2.86 -5.09
N THR A 211 2.85 -2.86 -4.90
CA THR A 211 2.16 -3.81 -4.01
C THR A 211 1.89 -5.13 -4.72
N GLU A 212 1.88 -5.15 -6.05
CA GLU A 212 1.96 -6.37 -6.84
C GLU A 212 3.30 -7.09 -6.63
N TRP A 213 4.42 -6.35 -6.67
CA TRP A 213 5.74 -6.90 -6.35
C TRP A 213 5.80 -7.47 -4.92
N ILE A 214 5.37 -6.67 -3.94
CA ILE A 214 5.33 -7.10 -2.53
C ILE A 214 4.43 -8.33 -2.38
N GLY A 215 3.21 -8.26 -2.92
CA GLY A 215 2.23 -9.34 -2.87
C GLY A 215 2.76 -10.65 -3.42
N ASN A 216 3.42 -10.63 -4.59
CA ASN A 216 4.00 -11.81 -5.21
C ASN A 216 5.08 -12.48 -4.33
N GLN A 217 5.82 -11.72 -3.53
CA GLN A 217 6.84 -12.26 -2.63
C GLN A 217 6.25 -12.85 -1.35
N ILE A 218 5.17 -12.25 -0.83
CA ILE A 218 4.62 -12.62 0.48
C ILE A 218 3.45 -13.61 0.38
N LEU A 219 2.83 -13.81 -0.79
CA LEU A 219 1.65 -14.65 -0.95
C LEU A 219 1.83 -16.05 -0.35
N ASN A 220 2.94 -16.73 -0.68
CA ASN A 220 3.21 -18.07 -0.18
C ASN A 220 3.58 -18.09 1.32
N GLN A 221 4.18 -17.01 1.83
CA GLN A 221 4.47 -16.86 3.26
C GLN A 221 3.15 -16.78 4.05
N VAL A 222 2.22 -15.94 3.58
CA VAL A 222 0.89 -15.79 4.21
C VAL A 222 0.08 -17.09 4.14
N LYS A 223 0.07 -17.77 2.98
CA LYS A 223 -0.60 -19.08 2.83
C LYS A 223 -0.05 -20.13 3.79
N ALA A 224 1.27 -20.17 3.99
CA ALA A 224 1.89 -21.10 4.93
C ALA A 224 1.42 -20.84 6.37
N SER A 225 1.40 -19.57 6.81
CA SER A 225 0.91 -19.19 8.15
C SER A 225 -0.55 -19.54 8.39
N ILE A 226 -1.42 -19.41 7.37
CA ILE A 226 -2.83 -19.84 7.46
C ILE A 226 -2.91 -21.35 7.70
N ASN A 227 -2.16 -22.14 6.94
CA ASN A 227 -2.19 -23.61 7.05
C ASN A 227 -1.68 -24.11 8.42
N GLU A 228 -0.64 -23.49 8.97
CA GLU A 228 -0.13 -23.82 10.30
C GLU A 228 -1.16 -23.55 11.41
N SER A 229 -1.90 -22.44 11.31
CA SER A 229 -2.95 -22.10 12.27
C SER A 229 -4.10 -23.13 12.26
N HIS A 230 -4.47 -23.64 11.08
CA HIS A 230 -5.46 -24.71 10.95
C HIS A 230 -5.01 -26.04 11.53
N PHE A 231 -3.71 -26.35 11.46
CA PHE A 231 -3.14 -27.58 12.04
C PHE A 231 -3.15 -27.55 13.56
N HIS A 232 -2.84 -26.41 14.18
CA HIS A 232 -2.84 -26.27 15.64
C HIS A 232 -4.25 -26.32 16.27
N ILE A 233 -5.28 -25.86 15.54
CA ILE A 233 -6.68 -25.98 16.00
C ILE A 233 -7.20 -27.43 15.87
N ARG A 234 -6.60 -28.24 15.00
CA ARG A 234 -6.96 -29.65 14.76
C ARG A 234 -5.90 -30.63 15.29
N GLY A 235 -5.34 -30.35 16.47
CA GLY A 235 -4.36 -31.22 17.11
C GLY A 235 -4.77 -32.70 17.12
N PRO A 236 -3.80 -33.64 17.15
CA PRO A 236 -4.08 -35.06 17.02
C PRO A 236 -5.05 -35.49 18.14
N ILE A 237 -6.16 -36.12 17.75
CA ILE A 237 -7.01 -36.85 18.70
C ILE A 237 -6.16 -38.01 19.19
N ILE A 238 -5.49 -37.84 20.33
CA ILE A 238 -4.90 -38.94 21.06
C ILE A 238 -6.08 -39.76 21.59
N LYS A 239 -6.45 -40.81 20.85
CA LYS A 239 -7.31 -41.86 21.39
C LYS A 239 -6.51 -42.54 22.49
N HIS A 240 -6.86 -42.27 23.74
CA HIS A 240 -6.48 -43.16 24.82
C HIS A 240 -7.26 -44.46 24.63
N ASP A 241 -6.62 -45.46 24.03
CA ASP A 241 -7.07 -46.84 24.14
C ASP A 241 -6.88 -47.26 25.60
N VAL A 242 -7.98 -47.22 26.34
CA VAL A 242 -8.06 -47.83 27.67
C VAL A 242 -8.24 -49.33 27.43
N GLU A 243 -7.13 -50.06 27.40
CA GLU A 243 -7.14 -51.52 27.48
C GLU A 243 -7.61 -51.94 28.87
N ASN A 244 -8.90 -52.22 28.99
CA ASN A 244 -9.47 -52.96 30.12
C ASN A 244 -8.91 -54.39 30.09
N HIS A 245 -7.92 -54.66 30.94
CA HIS A 245 -7.58 -56.03 31.32
C HIS A 245 -8.45 -56.43 32.51
N ALA A 246 -9.39 -57.35 32.25
CA ALA A 246 -10.07 -58.16 33.25
C ALA A 246 -9.38 -59.52 33.37
#